data_AF-A0A6I6JPS3-F1
#
_entry.id   AF-A0A6I6JPS3-F1
#
_cell.length_a   1.000
_cell.length_b   1.000
_cell.length_c   1.000
_cell.angle_alpha   90.00
_cell.angle_beta   90.00
_cell.angle_gamma   90.00
#
_symmetry.space_group_name_H-M   'P 1'
#
loop_
_entity.id
_entity.type
_entity.pdbx_description
1 polymer ?
#
loop_
_entity_poly.entity_id
_entity_poly.type
_entity_poly.pdbx_seq_one_letter_code
_entity_poly.pdbx_strand_id
1 'polypeptide(L)'
;MESFARLIHKSYMTYLPTKMPVQFYGLPDGKVYILYAKFFKVGYEKSGLEFVIAEHEEFSFDYEKGQLIQYDSSMNKIHVYSETVDKPNPKIKIIKVFRSTKSFAEAFEHLNEKAKKILKNNIQEKQIEVDTDNEELNRKSASA
;
A
#
# COMPACT_ATOMS: atom_id res chain seq x y z
N MET A 1 2.89 16.47 8.80
CA MET A 1 3.56 15.21 8.44
C MET A 1 3.43 15.04 6.94
N GLU A 2 4.52 14.75 6.24
CA GLU A 2 4.48 14.50 4.79
C GLU A 2 3.86 13.11 4.53
N SER A 3 2.99 13.00 3.52
CA SER A 3 2.25 11.78 3.21
C SER A 3 2.73 11.18 1.88
N PHE A 4 3.34 10.00 1.97
CA PHE A 4 3.83 9.19 0.85
C PHE A 4 2.88 8.03 0.51
N ALA A 5 2.08 7.58 1.49
CA ALA A 5 0.95 6.71 1.20
C ALA A 5 -0.27 7.58 0.82
N ARG A 6 -0.96 7.23 -0.28
CA ARG A 6 -2.14 7.98 -0.74
C ARG A 6 -3.41 7.28 -0.30
N LEU A 7 -4.29 7.99 0.41
CA LEU A 7 -5.60 7.46 0.79
C LEU A 7 -6.45 7.28 -0.48
N ILE A 8 -6.90 6.05 -0.74
CA ILE A 8 -7.80 5.71 -1.85
C ILE A 8 -9.25 5.85 -1.40
N HIS A 9 -9.59 5.19 -0.29
CA HIS A 9 -10.94 5.14 0.23
C HIS A 9 -10.95 4.88 1.73
N LYS A 10 -12.02 5.30 2.41
CA LYS A 10 -12.28 4.98 3.81
C LYS A 10 -13.70 4.46 3.93
N SER A 11 -13.85 3.23 4.41
CA SER A 11 -15.16 2.60 4.55
C SER A 11 -15.44 2.15 5.98
N TYR A 12 -16.72 2.13 6.34
CA TYR A 12 -17.26 1.56 7.57
C TYR A 12 -18.07 0.27 7.30
N MET A 13 -18.30 -0.08 6.02
CA MET A 13 -19.15 -1.19 5.59
C MET A 13 -18.33 -2.37 5.02
N THR A 14 -17.24 -2.71 5.70
CA THR A 14 -16.31 -3.70 5.17
C THR A 14 -16.65 -5.12 5.60
N TYR A 15 -16.30 -6.09 4.76
CA TYR A 15 -16.37 -7.52 5.06
C TYR A 15 -15.19 -8.01 5.94
N LEU A 16 -14.41 -7.09 6.52
CA LEU A 16 -13.29 -7.40 7.40
C LEU A 16 -13.77 -7.53 8.86
N PRO A 17 -13.06 -8.29 9.71
CA PRO A 17 -13.46 -8.53 11.10
C PRO A 17 -13.19 -7.30 11.98
N THR A 18 -13.90 -6.21 11.72
CA THR A 18 -13.79 -4.93 12.42
C THR A 18 -15.12 -4.21 12.57
N LYS A 19 -15.24 -3.42 13.64
CA LYS A 19 -16.31 -2.43 13.82
C LYS A 19 -15.83 -0.99 13.60
N MET A 20 -14.55 -0.84 13.28
CA MET A 20 -13.86 0.43 13.10
C MET A 20 -13.70 0.70 11.59
N PRO A 21 -13.51 1.96 11.17
CA PRO A 21 -13.27 2.26 9.78
C PRO A 21 -12.02 1.54 9.26
N VAL A 22 -12.12 1.10 8.02
CA VAL A 22 -11.03 0.56 7.22
C VAL A 22 -10.54 1.63 6.27
N GLN A 23 -9.24 1.78 6.17
CA GLN A 23 -8.58 2.75 5.30
C GLN A 23 -7.79 2.00 4.23
N PHE A 24 -8.04 2.34 2.97
CA PHE A 24 -7.36 1.77 1.81
C PHE A 24 -6.36 2.79 1.29
N TYR A 25 -5.12 2.35 1.07
CA TYR A 25 -4.00 3.20 0.67
C TYR A 25 -3.30 2.65 -0.56
N GLY A 26 -2.96 3.54 -1.49
CA GLY A 26 -2.10 3.26 -2.62
C GLY A 26 -0.67 3.65 -2.30
N LEU A 27 0.28 2.75 -2.57
CA LEU A 27 1.70 2.96 -2.34
C LEU A 27 2.51 3.05 -3.66
N PRO A 28 3.72 3.63 -3.60
CA PRO A 28 4.62 3.77 -4.75
C PRO A 28 5.11 2.43 -5.36
N ASP A 29 4.93 1.31 -4.67
CA ASP A 29 5.20 -0.04 -5.18
C ASP A 29 4.09 -0.57 -6.11
N GLY A 30 3.08 0.26 -6.39
CA GLY A 30 1.96 -0.09 -7.24
C GLY A 30 0.89 -0.93 -6.54
N LYS A 31 1.00 -1.14 -5.22
CA LYS A 31 0.11 -2.01 -4.47
C LYS A 31 -0.92 -1.23 -3.65
N VAL A 32 -2.03 -1.90 -3.36
CA VAL A 32 -3.08 -1.41 -2.45
C VAL A 32 -2.90 -2.06 -1.08
N TYR A 33 -2.85 -1.23 -0.06
CA TYR A 33 -2.75 -1.64 1.35
C TYR A 33 -4.02 -1.27 2.10
N ILE A 34 -4.35 -2.10 3.08
CA ILE A 34 -5.50 -1.95 3.95
C ILE A 34 -4.98 -1.75 5.36
N LEU A 35 -5.44 -0.68 6.01
CA LEU A 35 -5.21 -0.42 7.42
C LEU A 35 -6.55 -0.46 8.17
N TYR A 36 -6.65 -1.35 9.15
CA TYR A 36 -7.84 -1.46 9.99
C TYR A 36 -7.49 -1.88 11.41
N ALA A 37 -8.34 -1.54 12.36
CA ALA A 37 -8.21 -1.99 13.75
C ALA A 37 -9.18 -3.16 14.01
N LYS A 38 -8.79 -4.15 14.80
CA LYS A 38 -9.72 -5.19 15.28
C LYS A 38 -9.46 -5.51 16.74
N PHE A 39 -10.48 -6.02 17.41
CA PHE A 39 -10.34 -6.50 18.78
C PHE A 39 -9.72 -7.89 18.81
N PHE A 40 -8.88 -8.14 19.79
CA PHE A 40 -8.34 -9.47 20.08
C PHE A 40 -8.50 -9.80 21.57
N LYS A 41 -8.60 -11.09 21.90
CA LYS A 41 -8.75 -11.55 23.27
C LYS A 41 -7.38 -11.68 23.93
N VAL A 42 -7.18 -11.00 25.07
CA VAL A 42 -5.92 -11.02 25.85
C VAL A 42 -6.03 -12.00 27.03
N GLY A 43 -7.24 -12.30 27.50
CA GLY A 43 -7.50 -13.21 28.62
C GLY A 43 -8.99 -13.38 28.90
N TYR A 44 -9.34 -13.87 30.08
CA TYR A 44 -10.74 -13.90 30.54
C TYR A 44 -11.25 -12.44 30.68
N GLU A 45 -12.33 -12.11 29.98
CA GLU A 45 -12.98 -10.78 29.93
C GLU A 45 -12.14 -9.57 29.50
N LYS A 46 -10.88 -9.74 29.08
CA LYS A 46 -10.04 -8.66 28.57
C LYS A 46 -9.89 -8.70 27.06
N SER A 47 -10.32 -7.63 26.39
CA SER A 47 -10.08 -7.38 24.97
C SER A 47 -9.02 -6.30 24.78
N GLY A 48 -8.08 -6.55 23.87
CA GLY A 48 -7.15 -5.55 23.37
C GLY A 48 -7.57 -5.06 21.99
N LEU A 49 -6.93 -3.98 21.53
CA LEU A 49 -7.06 -3.46 20.17
C LEU A 49 -5.76 -3.73 19.42
N GLU A 50 -5.84 -4.25 18.20
CA GLU A 50 -4.69 -4.40 17.32
C GLU A 50 -4.95 -3.75 15.97
N PHE A 51 -3.91 -3.15 15.39
CA PHE A 51 -3.92 -2.54 14.07
C PHE A 51 -3.30 -3.49 13.07
N VAL A 52 -3.98 -3.71 11.96
CA VAL A 52 -3.58 -4.66 10.93
C VAL A 52 -3.29 -3.89 9.66
N ILE A 53 -2.10 -4.13 9.09
CA ILE A 53 -1.75 -3.76 7.73
C ILE A 53 -1.83 -5.03 6.88
N ALA A 54 -2.65 -5.00 5.84
CA ALA A 54 -2.77 -6.06 4.85
C ALA A 54 -2.55 -5.51 3.43
N GLU A 55 -2.15 -6.36 2.50
CA GLU A 55 -2.13 -6.08 1.07
C GLU A 55 -3.46 -6.56 0.47
N HIS A 56 -4.03 -5.78 -0.44
CA HIS A 56 -5.21 -6.16 -1.21
C HIS A 56 -4.75 -6.73 -2.56
N GLU A 57 -4.93 -8.04 -2.76
CA GLU A 57 -4.32 -8.76 -3.88
C GLU A 57 -5.12 -8.65 -5.21
N GLU A 58 -6.30 -8.03 -5.18
CA GLU A 58 -7.19 -7.90 -6.34
C GLU A 58 -7.06 -6.53 -7.03
N PHE A 59 -6.29 -5.62 -6.44
CA PHE A 59 -6.12 -4.26 -6.95
C PHE A 59 -4.65 -3.86 -6.98
N SER A 60 -4.34 -2.99 -7.93
CA SER A 60 -3.10 -2.24 -8.03
C SER A 60 -3.40 -0.75 -8.06
N PHE A 61 -2.37 0.05 -7.82
CA PHE A 61 -2.48 1.49 -7.75
C PHE A 61 -1.45 2.14 -8.66
N ASP A 62 -1.90 2.90 -9.66
CA ASP A 62 -1.02 3.79 -10.41
C ASP A 62 -0.70 5.00 -9.52
N TYR A 63 0.47 4.98 -8.90
CA TYR A 63 0.88 6.00 -7.93
C TYR A 63 1.08 7.38 -8.57
N GLU A 64 1.54 7.44 -9.81
CA GLU A 64 1.77 8.71 -10.51
C GLU A 64 0.43 9.35 -10.88
N LYS A 65 -0.49 8.58 -11.46
CA LYS A 65 -1.81 9.07 -11.89
C LYS A 65 -2.84 9.12 -10.77
N GLY A 66 -2.55 8.49 -9.63
CA GLY A 66 -3.49 8.36 -8.51
C GLY A 66 -4.71 7.50 -8.85
N GLN A 67 -4.55 6.47 -9.69
CA GLN A 67 -5.65 5.67 -10.21
C GLN A 67 -5.65 4.26 -9.63
N LEU A 68 -6.84 3.80 -9.25
CA LEU A 68 -7.06 2.41 -8.84
C LEU A 68 -7.29 1.53 -10.06
N ILE A 69 -6.66 0.35 -10.06
CA ILE A 69 -6.72 -0.61 -11.16
C ILE A 69 -7.11 -1.97 -10.57
N GLN A 70 -8.19 -2.56 -11.06
CA GLN A 70 -8.58 -3.92 -10.72
C GLN A 70 -7.93 -4.93 -11.66
N TYR A 71 -7.52 -6.09 -11.12
CA TYR A 71 -7.16 -7.25 -11.94
C TYR A 71 -8.43 -8.03 -12.29
N ASP A 72 -8.74 -8.15 -13.59
CA ASP A 72 -9.75 -9.10 -14.06
C ASP A 72 -9.18 -10.53 -14.13
N SER A 73 -10.06 -11.51 -14.22
CA SER A 73 -9.84 -12.95 -14.45
C SER A 73 -8.92 -13.23 -15.65
N SER A 74 -8.89 -12.33 -16.63
CA SER A 74 -8.02 -12.36 -17.81
C SER A 74 -6.71 -11.56 -17.64
N MET A 75 -6.43 -11.06 -16.42
CA MET A 75 -5.36 -10.10 -16.11
C MET A 75 -5.47 -8.75 -16.84
N ASN A 76 -6.63 -8.42 -17.40
CA ASN A 76 -6.88 -7.09 -17.94
C ASN A 76 -6.93 -6.06 -16.80
N LYS A 77 -6.20 -4.96 -16.97
CA LYS A 77 -6.16 -3.84 -16.04
C LYS A 77 -7.29 -2.87 -16.36
N ILE A 78 -8.28 -2.78 -15.47
CA ILE A 78 -9.43 -1.88 -15.63
C ILE A 78 -9.35 -0.79 -14.56
N HIS A 79 -9.43 0.47 -15.00
CA HIS A 79 -9.57 1.60 -14.09
C HIS A 79 -10.94 1.56 -13.41
N VAL A 80 -10.95 1.65 -12.09
CA VAL A 80 -12.17 1.52 -11.28
C VAL A 80 -12.28 2.65 -10.27
N TYR A 81 -13.50 2.89 -9.78
CA TYR A 81 -13.77 3.86 -8.73
C TYR A 81 -13.18 3.40 -7.39
N SER A 82 -12.75 4.35 -6.57
CA SER A 82 -12.08 4.10 -5.28
C SER A 82 -12.92 3.25 -4.32
N GLU A 83 -14.24 3.38 -4.35
CA GLU A 83 -15.19 2.64 -3.51
C GLU A 83 -15.14 1.13 -3.80
N THR A 84 -14.72 0.73 -5.00
CA THR A 84 -14.69 -0.67 -5.46
C THR A 84 -13.72 -1.54 -4.65
N VAL A 85 -12.73 -0.94 -3.97
CA VAL A 85 -11.83 -1.68 -3.06
C VAL A 85 -12.57 -2.29 -1.87
N ASP A 86 -13.72 -1.72 -1.49
CA ASP A 86 -14.54 -2.26 -0.43
C ASP A 86 -15.60 -3.20 -1.04
N LYS A 87 -15.27 -4.49 -1.06
CA LYS A 87 -16.10 -5.51 -1.72
C LYS A 87 -16.29 -6.75 -0.87
N PRO A 88 -17.32 -7.57 -1.16
CA PRO A 88 -17.50 -8.87 -0.54
C PRO A 88 -16.29 -9.79 -0.74
N ASN A 89 -15.93 -10.52 0.32
CA ASN A 89 -14.87 -11.54 0.35
C ASN A 89 -13.57 -11.07 -0.33
N PRO A 90 -12.92 -10.00 0.18
CA PRO A 90 -11.71 -9.47 -0.42
C PRO A 90 -10.55 -10.45 -0.22
N LYS A 91 -9.72 -10.65 -1.25
CA LYS A 91 -8.46 -11.39 -1.14
C LYS A 91 -7.41 -10.47 -0.54
N ILE A 92 -7.07 -10.76 0.71
CA ILE A 92 -6.13 -9.96 1.48
C ILE A 92 -5.00 -10.82 2.05
N LYS A 93 -3.81 -10.25 2.08
CA LYS A 93 -2.64 -10.86 2.71
C LYS A 93 -2.21 -10.00 3.88
N ILE A 94 -2.32 -10.53 5.10
CA ILE A 94 -1.86 -9.81 6.29
C ILE A 94 -0.33 -9.67 6.24
N ILE A 95 0.14 -8.43 6.27
CA ILE A 95 1.57 -8.09 6.23
C ILE A 95 2.11 -7.90 7.65
N LYS A 96 1.37 -7.17 8.48
CA LYS A 96 1.80 -6.86 9.84
C LYS A 96 0.62 -6.60 10.76
N VAL A 97 0.79 -7.00 12.02
CA VAL A 97 -0.17 -6.75 13.10
C VAL A 97 0.56 -6.05 14.24
N PHE A 98 -0.02 -4.96 14.73
CA PHE A 98 0.53 -4.14 15.79
C PHE A 98 -0.41 -4.13 17.00
N ARG A 99 0.06 -4.70 18.12
CA ARG A 99 -0.68 -4.75 19.38
C ARG A 99 -0.30 -3.65 20.37
N SER A 100 0.88 -3.07 20.21
CA SER A 100 1.39 -1.97 21.05
C SER A 100 0.98 -0.59 20.55
N THR A 101 0.56 -0.50 19.28
CA THR A 101 0.11 0.73 18.63
C THR A 101 -1.24 1.16 19.19
N LYS A 102 -1.36 2.44 19.53
CA LYS A 102 -2.54 2.99 20.21
C LYS A 102 -3.51 3.69 19.28
N SER A 103 -3.10 4.02 18.05
CA SER A 103 -3.91 4.82 17.14
C SER A 103 -3.72 4.47 15.66
N PHE A 104 -4.71 4.87 14.84
CA PHE A 104 -4.58 4.81 13.39
C PHE A 104 -3.41 5.67 12.88
N ALA A 105 -3.11 6.80 13.55
CA ALA A 105 -2.02 7.68 13.15
C ALA A 105 -0.66 6.97 13.27
N GLU A 106 -0.39 6.33 14.41
CA GLU A 106 0.83 5.53 14.62
C GLU A 106 0.91 4.33 13.65
N ALA A 107 -0.20 3.65 13.39
CA ALA A 107 -0.22 2.55 12.42
C ALA A 107 0.03 3.06 10.98
N PHE A 108 -0.51 4.25 10.66
CA PHE A 108 -0.29 4.93 9.39
C PHE A 108 1.16 5.38 9.24
N GLU A 109 1.83 5.84 10.29
CA GLU A 109 3.27 6.17 10.25
C GLU A 109 4.11 5.00 9.77
N HIS A 110 3.82 3.77 10.24
CA HIS A 110 4.52 2.58 9.75
C HIS A 110 4.30 2.32 8.25
N LEU A 111 3.07 2.54 7.76
CA LEU A 111 2.75 2.41 6.34
C LEU A 111 3.41 3.52 5.50
N ASN A 112 3.39 4.75 6.01
CA ASN A 112 3.93 5.92 5.37
C ASN A 112 5.46 5.88 5.27
N GLU A 113 6.14 5.39 6.31
CA GLU A 113 7.59 5.13 6.28
C GLU A 113 7.95 4.03 5.28
N LYS A 114 7.10 3.01 5.10
CA LYS A 114 7.29 2.03 4.02
C LYS A 114 7.20 2.69 2.64
N ALA A 115 6.19 3.51 2.40
CA ALA A 115 6.02 4.25 1.16
C ALA A 115 7.22 5.18 0.86
N LYS A 116 7.70 5.89 1.88
CA LYS A 116 8.89 6.75 1.80
C LYS A 116 10.15 5.99 1.38
N LYS A 117 10.37 4.81 1.97
CA LYS A 117 11.53 3.95 1.63
C LYS A 117 11.47 3.48 0.19
N ILE A 118 10.28 3.10 -0.30
CA ILE A 118 10.10 2.69 -1.70
C ILE A 118 10.45 3.85 -2.64
N LEU A 119 9.96 5.07 -2.38
CA LEU A 119 10.30 6.23 -3.21
C LEU A 119 11.79 6.52 -3.25
N LYS A 120 12.46 6.45 -2.08
CA LYS A 120 13.91 6.66 -2.01
C LYS A 120 14.68 5.63 -2.84
N ASN A 121 14.29 4.35 -2.77
CA ASN A 121 14.94 3.29 -3.52
C ASN A 121 14.70 3.45 -5.04
N ASN A 122 13.48 3.76 -5.45
CA ASN A 122 13.15 3.99 -6.86
C ASN A 122 13.94 5.18 -7.47
N ILE A 123 14.24 6.20 -6.66
CA ILE A 123 15.08 7.34 -7.09
C ILE A 123 16.53 6.90 -7.27
N GLN A 124 17.06 6.07 -6.36
CA GLN A 124 18.44 5.56 -6.45
C GLN A 124 18.61 4.65 -7.67
N GLU A 125 17.67 3.74 -7.93
CA GLU A 125 17.71 2.85 -9.10
C GLU A 125 17.70 3.65 -10.42
N LYS A 126 16.85 4.66 -10.55
CA LYS A 126 16.81 5.54 -11.74
C LYS A 126 18.11 6.31 -11.96
N GLN A 127 18.80 6.73 -10.89
CA GLN A 127 20.09 7.42 -11.02
C GLN A 127 21.17 6.47 -11.54
N ILE A 128 21.20 5.22 -11.06
CA ILE A 128 22.14 4.20 -11.51
C ILE A 128 21.95 3.85 -13.00
N GLU A 129 20.71 3.73 -13.46
CA GLU A 129 20.41 3.48 -14.89
C GLU A 129 20.91 4.63 -15.78
N VAL A 130 20.63 5.88 -15.41
CA VAL A 130 21.06 7.07 -16.16
C VAL A 130 22.58 7.18 -16.24
N ASP A 131 23.28 6.91 -15.13
CA ASP A 131 24.74 6.95 -15.10
C ASP A 131 25.36 5.84 -15.98
N THR A 132 24.74 4.66 -16.02
CA THR A 132 25.18 3.52 -16.85
C THR A 132 25.00 3.81 -18.33
N ASP A 133 23.85 4.35 -18.74
CA ASP A 133 23.56 4.71 -20.14
C ASP A 133 24.53 5.79 -20.65
N ASN A 134 24.84 6.78 -19.81
CA ASN A 134 25.79 7.85 -20.13
C ASN A 134 27.23 7.34 -20.26
N GLU A 135 27.66 6.39 -19.42
CA GLU A 135 28.96 5.74 -19.58
C GLU A 135 29.05 4.93 -20.88
N GLU A 136 27.99 4.20 -21.25
CA GLU A 136 28.00 3.38 -22.46
C GLU A 136 27.99 4.22 -23.74
N LEU A 137 27.26 5.34 -23.74
CA LEU A 137 27.28 6.34 -24.81
C LEU A 137 28.67 6.97 -24.97
N ASN A 138 29.33 7.36 -23.88
CA ASN A 138 30.67 7.94 -23.90
C ASN A 138 31.74 6.96 -24.38
N ARG A 139 31.61 5.66 -24.10
CA ARG A 139 32.53 4.63 -24.62
C ARG A 139 32.37 4.42 -26.13
N LYS A 140 31.14 4.47 -26.65
CA LYS A 140 30.87 4.31 -28.09
C LYS A 140 31.34 5.51 -28.92
N SER A 141 31.28 6.72 -28.39
CA SER A 141 31.76 7.94 -29.06
C SER A 141 33.28 8.14 -28.98
N ALA A 142 33.97 7.47 -28.04
CA ALA A 142 35.44 7.48 -27.96
C ALA A 142 36.14 6.42 -28.85
N SER A 143 35.37 5.49 -29.45
CA SER A 143 35.88 4.40 -30.30
C SER A 143 35.65 4.61 -31.81
N ALA A 144 35.15 5.77 -32.23
CA ALA A 144 34.91 6.18 -33.61
C ALA A 144 35.89 7.30 -34.01
#